data_AF-A0A7L4NUC3-F1
#
_entry.id   AF-A0A7L4NUC3-F1
#
_cell.length_a   1.000
_cell.length_b   1.000
_cell.length_c   1.000
_cell.angle_alpha   90.00
_cell.angle_beta   90.00
_cell.angle_gamma   90.00
#
_symmetry.space_group_name_H-M   'P 1'
#
loop_
_entity.id
_entity.type
_entity.pdbx_description
1 polymer ?
#
loop_
_entity_poly.entity_id
_entity_poly.type
_entity_poly.pdbx_seq_one_letter_code
_entity_poly.pdbx_strand_id
1 'polypeptide(L)'
;MILKLIKKRRGSKFIEELKEKYESLENLQRLMKKAPKNVLYPLDYDDWLYFLEHPDEIIETEDTLFLKRTDLKMSDLELLDVIKKEHPKSIRNLSTIMNKDIKVVQPKVSKLAESGLIKLEPGLKNAKRPVVDFNKIVIEI
;
A
#
# COMPACT_ATOMS: atom_id res chain seq x y z
N MET A 1 10.32 -14.79 -7.77
CA MET A 1 8.85 -14.87 -7.88
C MET A 1 8.36 -13.46 -8.04
N ILE A 2 7.52 -13.22 -9.04
CA ILE A 2 6.97 -11.89 -9.29
C ILE A 2 5.56 -11.88 -8.72
N LEU A 3 5.26 -10.89 -7.87
CA LEU A 3 3.92 -10.64 -7.39
C LEU A 3 3.42 -9.33 -8.00
N LYS A 4 2.19 -9.35 -8.50
CA LYS A 4 1.47 -8.16 -8.92
C LYS A 4 0.38 -7.86 -7.92
N LEU A 5 0.45 -6.69 -7.30
CA LEU A 5 -0.53 -6.20 -6.34
C LEU A 5 -1.49 -5.26 -7.07
N ILE A 6 -2.72 -5.71 -7.28
CA ILE A 6 -3.74 -4.95 -7.99
C ILE A 6 -4.52 -4.11 -6.98
N LYS A 7 -4.53 -2.79 -7.20
CA LYS A 7 -5.23 -1.81 -6.39
C LYS A 7 -6.39 -1.21 -7.18
N LYS A 8 -7.59 -1.27 -6.63
CA LYS A 8 -8.80 -0.66 -7.18
C LYS A 8 -9.29 0.40 -6.22
N ARG A 9 -9.34 1.64 -6.68
CA ARG A 9 -9.76 2.79 -5.87
C ARG A 9 -10.43 3.85 -6.74
N ARG A 10 -11.15 4.79 -6.11
CA ARG A 10 -11.68 5.96 -6.81
C ARG A 10 -10.56 6.96 -7.09
N GLY A 11 -10.71 7.76 -8.14
CA GLY A 11 -9.81 8.88 -8.48
C GLY A 11 -9.59 9.81 -7.28
N SER A 12 -10.66 10.13 -6.55
CA SER A 12 -10.59 10.89 -5.28
C SER A 12 -9.60 10.32 -4.26
N LYS A 13 -9.57 9.00 -4.08
CA LYS A 13 -8.61 8.35 -3.18
C LYS A 13 -7.19 8.41 -3.73
N PHE A 14 -7.03 8.28 -5.04
CA PHE A 14 -5.73 8.40 -5.70
C PHE A 14 -5.17 9.82 -5.59
N ILE A 15 -6.01 10.85 -5.71
CA ILE A 15 -5.63 12.25 -5.46
C ILE A 15 -5.10 12.44 -4.03
N GLU A 16 -5.74 11.84 -3.03
CA GLU A 16 -5.23 11.89 -1.64
C GLU A 16 -3.82 11.29 -1.54
N GLU A 17 -3.56 10.16 -2.21
CA GLU A 17 -2.24 9.53 -2.23
C GLU A 17 -1.19 10.41 -2.92
N LEU A 18 -1.54 11.05 -4.03
CA LEU A 18 -0.66 12.00 -4.72
C LEU A 18 -0.37 13.23 -3.85
N LYS A 19 -1.38 13.71 -3.11
CA LYS A 19 -1.22 14.78 -2.13
C LYS A 19 -0.35 14.38 -0.95
N GLU A 20 -0.45 13.14 -0.45
CA GLU A 20 0.47 12.62 0.57
C GLU A 20 1.90 12.51 0.05
N LYS A 21 2.08 12.08 -1.20
CA LYS A 21 3.39 11.88 -1.84
C LYS A 21 4.10 13.19 -2.20
N TYR A 22 3.36 14.18 -2.68
CA TYR A 22 3.90 15.39 -3.28
C TYR A 22 3.51 16.68 -2.58
N GLU A 23 2.62 16.64 -1.59
CA GLU A 23 2.05 17.79 -0.87
C GLU A 23 1.11 18.68 -1.71
N SER A 24 1.52 19.08 -2.91
CA SER A 24 0.71 19.91 -3.84
C SER A 24 1.13 19.74 -5.31
N LEU A 25 0.26 20.17 -6.23
CA LEU A 25 0.55 20.22 -7.67
C LEU A 25 1.75 21.14 -7.98
N GLU A 26 1.85 22.29 -7.31
CA GLU A 26 2.96 23.23 -7.49
C GLU A 26 4.28 22.61 -7.05
N ASN A 27 4.28 21.81 -5.98
CA ASN A 27 5.47 21.12 -5.53
C ASN A 27 5.89 20.03 -6.54
N LEU A 28 4.92 19.28 -7.08
CA LEU A 28 5.20 18.31 -8.15
C LEU A 28 5.80 18.98 -9.39
N GLN A 29 5.26 20.12 -9.84
CA GLN A 29 5.86 20.91 -10.92
C GLN A 29 7.30 21.36 -10.61
N ARG A 30 7.59 21.74 -9.36
CA ARG A 30 8.96 22.08 -8.93
C ARG A 30 9.87 20.85 -9.00
N LEU A 31 9.39 19.68 -8.59
CA LEU A 31 10.13 18.42 -8.66
C LEU A 31 10.44 18.02 -10.12
N MET A 32 9.49 18.20 -11.04
CA MET A 32 9.69 17.99 -12.49
C MET A 32 10.83 18.85 -13.02
N LYS A 33 10.86 20.14 -12.66
CA LYS A 33 11.94 21.06 -13.07
C LYS A 33 13.29 20.69 -12.46
N LYS A 34 13.32 20.23 -11.21
CA LYS A 34 14.55 19.82 -10.50
C LYS A 34 15.11 18.50 -11.02
N ALA A 35 14.25 17.58 -11.45
CA ALA A 35 14.64 16.26 -11.93
C ALA A 35 13.95 15.94 -13.27
N PRO A 36 14.33 16.58 -14.38
CA PRO A 36 13.66 16.45 -15.67
C PRO A 36 13.78 15.05 -16.29
N LYS A 37 14.74 14.24 -15.82
CA LYS A 37 14.88 12.83 -16.24
C LYS A 37 13.92 11.88 -15.52
N ASN A 38 13.23 12.34 -14.48
CA ASN A 38 12.25 11.53 -13.77
C ASN A 38 10.96 11.48 -14.59
N VAL A 39 10.71 10.34 -15.21
CA VAL A 39 9.52 10.08 -16.05
C VAL A 39 8.24 9.89 -15.23
N LEU A 40 8.34 9.61 -13.92
CA LEU A 40 7.15 9.41 -13.08
C LEU A 40 6.47 10.73 -12.73
N TYR A 41 7.23 11.82 -12.57
CA TYR A 41 6.65 13.10 -12.19
C TYR A 41 5.65 13.68 -13.21
N PRO A 42 5.94 13.72 -14.53
CA PRO A 42 4.94 14.16 -15.51
C PRO A 42 3.72 13.24 -15.54
N LEU A 43 3.91 11.92 -15.46
CA LEU A 43 2.79 10.97 -15.44
C LEU A 43 1.87 11.18 -14.23
N ASP A 44 2.45 11.25 -13.03
CA ASP A 44 1.70 11.52 -11.81
C ASP A 44 1.03 12.90 -11.83
N TYR A 45 1.59 13.89 -12.53
CA TYR A 45 1.01 15.22 -12.67
C TYR A 45 -0.23 15.19 -13.58
N ASP A 46 -0.10 14.55 -14.75
CA ASP A 46 -1.20 14.39 -15.70
C ASP A 46 -2.35 13.59 -15.08
N ASP A 47 -2.02 12.49 -14.40
CA ASP A 47 -2.97 11.68 -13.63
C ASP A 47 -3.69 12.51 -12.56
N TRP A 48 -2.96 13.34 -11.79
CA TRP A 48 -3.58 14.20 -10.78
C TRP A 48 -4.60 15.14 -11.41
N LEU A 49 -4.24 15.83 -12.49
CA LEU A 49 -5.16 16.73 -13.18
C LEU A 49 -6.39 15.99 -13.71
N TYR A 50 -6.21 14.83 -14.32
CA TYR A 50 -7.31 14.01 -14.84
C TYR A 50 -8.31 13.63 -13.75
N PHE A 51 -7.83 13.11 -12.61
CA PHE A 51 -8.74 12.66 -11.55
C PHE A 51 -9.35 13.80 -10.74
N LEU A 52 -8.84 15.03 -10.83
CA LEU A 52 -9.54 16.20 -10.29
C LEU A 52 -10.85 16.46 -11.04
N GLU A 53 -10.86 16.20 -12.35
CA GLU A 53 -12.07 16.30 -13.19
C GLU A 53 -12.94 15.03 -13.12
N HIS A 54 -12.32 13.89 -12.82
CA HIS A 54 -12.96 12.57 -12.77
C HIS A 54 -12.82 11.87 -11.38
N PRO A 55 -13.26 12.49 -10.27
CA PRO A 55 -12.97 11.99 -8.92
C PRO A 55 -13.68 10.69 -8.55
N ASP A 56 -14.77 10.36 -9.24
CA ASP A 56 -15.57 9.15 -9.01
C ASP A 56 -15.17 7.96 -9.90
N GLU A 57 -14.29 8.17 -10.86
CA GLU A 57 -13.81 7.09 -11.74
C GLU A 57 -13.02 6.05 -10.94
N ILE A 58 -13.19 4.78 -11.28
CA ILE A 58 -12.46 3.68 -10.66
C ILE A 58 -11.18 3.45 -11.44
N ILE A 59 -10.05 3.70 -10.80
CA ILE A 59 -8.72 3.37 -11.34
C ILE A 59 -8.27 2.01 -10.80
N GLU A 60 -7.68 1.22 -11.69
CA GLU A 60 -6.93 0.01 -11.37
C GLU A 60 -5.44 0.26 -11.60
N THR A 61 -4.62 0.14 -10.56
CA THR A 61 -3.16 0.23 -10.67
C THR A 61 -2.51 -1.07 -10.21
N GLU A 62 -1.29 -1.31 -10.68
CA GLU A 62 -0.51 -2.50 -10.37
C GLU A 62 0.84 -2.11 -9.76
N ASP A 63 1.14 -2.65 -8.57
CA ASP A 63 2.49 -2.62 -8.03
C ASP A 63 3.15 -3.98 -8.23
N THR A 64 4.32 -4.01 -8.87
CA THR A 64 5.10 -5.24 -9.06
C THR A 64 6.15 -5.38 -7.96
N LEU A 65 6.11 -6.51 -7.24
CA LEU A 65 7.10 -6.88 -6.23
C LEU A 65 7.94 -8.08 -6.70
N PHE A 66 9.26 -7.96 -6.54
CA PHE A 66 10.21 -9.02 -6.84
C PHE A 66 10.63 -9.71 -5.53
N LEU A 67 10.07 -10.89 -5.27
CA LEU A 67 10.37 -11.69 -4.07
C LEU A 67 11.30 -12.87 -4.37
N LYS A 68 12.09 -13.28 -3.38
CA LYS A 68 12.81 -14.56 -3.46
C LYS A 68 11.80 -15.69 -3.24
N ARG A 69 12.04 -16.85 -3.87
CA ARG A 69 11.07 -17.98 -3.96
C ARG A 69 10.56 -18.52 -2.60
N THR A 70 11.21 -18.20 -1.49
CA THR A 70 10.90 -18.70 -0.14
C THR A 70 10.14 -17.72 0.77
N ASP A 71 9.76 -16.55 0.25
CA ASP A 71 9.40 -15.43 1.13
C ASP A 71 7.93 -15.38 1.54
N LEU A 72 7.02 -16.09 0.86
CA LEU A 72 5.58 -16.06 1.12
C LEU A 72 5.03 -17.45 1.45
N LYS A 73 4.46 -17.61 2.65
CA LYS A 73 3.81 -18.85 3.13
C LYS A 73 2.29 -18.68 3.16
N MET A 74 1.54 -19.79 3.21
CA MET A 74 0.08 -19.74 3.39
C MET A 74 -0.33 -18.96 4.65
N SER A 75 0.41 -19.10 5.76
CA SER A 75 0.13 -18.34 6.97
C SER A 75 0.30 -16.83 6.82
N ASP A 76 1.05 -16.39 5.81
CA ASP A 76 1.24 -14.98 5.50
C ASP A 76 0.04 -14.46 4.69
N LEU A 77 -0.49 -15.26 3.75
CA LEU A 77 -1.73 -14.95 3.04
C LEU A 77 -2.93 -14.85 3.99
N GLU A 78 -3.03 -15.77 4.96
CA GLU A 78 -4.04 -15.69 6.03
C GLU A 78 -3.94 -14.40 6.84
N LEU A 79 -2.72 -13.98 7.18
CA LEU A 79 -2.48 -12.74 7.92
C LEU A 79 -2.92 -11.52 7.10
N LEU A 80 -2.61 -11.49 5.80
CA LEU A 80 -3.03 -10.42 4.89
C LEU A 80 -4.55 -10.36 4.77
N ASP A 81 -5.22 -11.51 4.63
CA ASP A 81 -6.68 -11.61 4.54
C ASP A 81 -7.36 -11.09 5.82
N VAL A 82 -6.88 -11.48 7.00
CA VAL A 82 -7.40 -10.98 8.28
C VAL A 82 -7.20 -9.47 8.42
N ILE A 83 -6.02 -8.95 8.08
CA ILE A 83 -5.78 -7.49 8.13
C ILE A 83 -6.73 -6.75 7.18
N LYS A 84 -6.95 -7.29 5.98
CA LYS A 84 -7.82 -6.68 4.98
C LYS A 84 -9.29 -6.65 5.42
N LYS A 85 -9.77 -7.70 6.09
CA LYS A 85 -11.18 -7.82 6.53
C LYS A 85 -11.46 -7.07 7.83
N GLU A 86 -10.57 -7.22 8.81
CA GLU A 86 -10.84 -6.79 10.19
C GLU A 86 -10.31 -5.38 10.50
N HIS A 87 -9.49 -4.81 9.61
CA HIS A 87 -8.92 -3.47 9.75
C HIS A 87 -8.36 -3.18 11.15
N PRO A 88 -7.42 -4.01 11.66
CA PRO A 88 -6.95 -3.94 13.02
C PRO A 88 -6.37 -2.57 13.36
N LYS A 89 -6.68 -2.05 14.56
CA LYS A 89 -6.23 -0.71 15.01
C LYS A 89 -4.75 -0.67 15.40
N SER A 90 -4.13 -1.84 15.60
CA SER A 90 -2.71 -2.00 15.93
C SER A 90 -2.28 -3.46 15.75
N ILE A 91 -0.96 -3.72 15.75
CA ILE A 91 -0.42 -5.10 15.76
C ILE A 91 -0.92 -5.90 16.98
N ARG A 92 -1.09 -5.25 18.15
CA ARG A 92 -1.66 -5.89 19.35
C ARG A 92 -3.13 -6.26 19.16
N ASN A 93 -3.91 -5.38 18.56
CA ASN A 93 -5.31 -5.69 18.25
C ASN A 93 -5.41 -6.84 17.23
N LEU A 94 -4.54 -6.85 16.21
CA LEU A 94 -4.43 -7.97 15.27
C LEU A 94 -4.10 -9.30 15.98
N SER A 95 -3.18 -9.30 16.94
CA SER A 95 -2.86 -10.52 17.69
C SER A 95 -4.05 -11.04 18.50
N THR A 96 -4.87 -10.13 19.05
CA THR A 96 -6.13 -10.49 19.72
C THR A 96 -7.15 -11.07 18.74
N ILE A 97 -7.36 -10.44 17.58
CA ILE A 97 -8.28 -10.91 16.53
C ILE A 97 -7.92 -12.32 16.07
N MET A 98 -6.62 -12.59 15.87
CA MET A 98 -6.13 -13.89 15.43
C MET A 98 -6.03 -14.95 16.54
N ASN A 99 -6.30 -14.58 17.80
CA ASN A 99 -6.05 -15.39 18.99
C ASN A 99 -4.62 -15.97 19.02
N LYS A 100 -3.62 -15.12 18.78
CA LYS A 100 -2.19 -15.49 18.75
C LYS A 100 -1.37 -14.57 19.65
N ASP A 101 -0.25 -15.08 20.16
CA ASP A 101 0.71 -14.27 20.92
C ASP A 101 1.30 -13.17 20.03
N ILE A 102 1.41 -11.95 20.57
CA ILE A 102 2.03 -10.81 19.91
C ILE A 102 3.46 -11.10 19.44
N LYS A 103 4.22 -11.91 20.19
CA LYS A 103 5.58 -12.34 19.84
C LYS A 103 5.63 -13.19 18.57
N VAL A 104 4.51 -13.81 18.19
CA VAL A 104 4.37 -14.56 16.93
C VAL A 104 3.87 -13.67 15.79
N VAL A 105 2.95 -12.76 16.08
CA VAL A 105 2.33 -11.89 15.07
C VAL A 105 3.26 -10.76 14.63
N GLN A 106 3.94 -10.12 15.58
CA GLN A 106 4.77 -8.95 15.29
C GLN A 106 5.90 -9.23 14.29
N PRO A 107 6.70 -10.30 14.39
CA PRO A 107 7.73 -10.60 13.40
C PRO A 107 7.18 -10.83 12.00
N LYS A 108 6.00 -11.48 11.88
CA LYS A 108 5.35 -11.71 10.59
C LYS A 108 4.88 -10.40 9.96
N VAL A 109 4.26 -9.53 10.75
CA VAL A 109 3.85 -8.20 10.28
C VAL A 109 5.06 -7.39 9.83
N SER A 110 6.16 -7.39 10.59
CA SER A 110 7.40 -6.70 10.20
C SER A 110 7.96 -7.24 8.88
N LYS A 111 8.08 -8.56 8.74
CA LYS A 111 8.58 -9.20 7.51
C LYS A 111 7.72 -8.82 6.29
N LEU A 112 6.39 -8.86 6.44
CA LEU A 112 5.50 -8.51 5.35
C LEU A 112 5.54 -7.01 5.02
N ALA A 113 5.75 -6.16 6.02
CA ALA A 113 5.95 -4.73 5.79
C ALA A 113 7.26 -4.44 5.04
N GLU A 114 8.35 -5.12 5.41
CA GLU A 114 9.64 -5.03 4.70
C GLU A 114 9.52 -5.49 3.24
N SER A 115 8.66 -6.49 2.98
CA SER A 115 8.41 -6.97 1.61
C SER A 115 7.45 -6.09 0.79
N GLY A 116 6.86 -5.05 1.39
CA GLY A 116 5.88 -4.18 0.74
C GLY A 116 4.45 -4.74 0.67
N LEU A 117 4.17 -5.88 1.31
CA LEU A 117 2.84 -6.50 1.36
C LEU A 117 1.93 -5.90 2.46
N ILE A 118 2.51 -5.18 3.43
CA ILE A 118 1.77 -4.46 4.47
C ILE A 118 2.32 -3.03 4.57
N LYS A 119 1.44 -2.03 4.63
CA LYS A 119 1.81 -0.68 5.07
C LYS A 119 1.60 -0.55 6.59
N LEU A 120 2.54 0.12 7.26
CA LEU A 120 2.42 0.44 8.69
C LEU A 120 2.10 1.91 8.84
N GLU A 121 0.83 2.20 9.05
CA GLU A 121 0.33 3.56 9.22
C GLU A 121 0.34 3.99 10.69
N PRO A 122 0.39 5.30 10.97
CA PRO A 122 0.16 5.83 12.30
C PRO A 122 -1.25 5.49 12.80
N GLY A 123 -1.35 4.88 13.96
CA GLY A 123 -2.58 4.59 14.68
C GLY A 123 -2.70 5.38 15.99
N LEU A 124 -3.75 5.11 16.76
CA LEU A 124 -4.00 5.75 18.06
C LEU A 124 -2.79 5.60 18.99
N LYS A 125 -2.39 6.70 19.64
CA LYS A 125 -1.27 6.74 20.60
C LYS A 125 0.05 6.20 20.02
N ASN A 126 0.38 6.55 18.77
CA ASN A 126 1.59 6.11 18.05
C ASN A 126 1.66 4.59 17.80
N ALA A 127 0.55 3.87 17.95
CA ALA A 127 0.51 2.46 17.61
C ALA A 127 0.70 2.27 16.10
N LYS A 128 1.46 1.26 15.67
CA LYS A 128 1.58 0.91 14.26
C LYS A 128 0.33 0.14 13.81
N ARG A 129 -0.38 0.67 12.83
CA ARG A 129 -1.57 0.08 12.23
C ARG A 129 -1.17 -0.67 10.95
N PRO A 130 -1.28 -2.00 10.90
CA PRO A 130 -1.02 -2.73 9.67
C PRO A 130 -2.19 -2.60 8.71
N VAL A 131 -1.90 -2.28 7.45
CA VAL A 131 -2.87 -2.05 6.37
C VAL A 131 -2.46 -2.82 5.14
N VAL A 132 -3.43 -3.48 4.51
CA VAL A 132 -3.30 -4.09 3.18
C VAL A 132 -4.03 -3.19 2.17
N ASP A 133 -3.25 -2.50 1.34
CA ASP A 133 -3.73 -1.44 0.44
C ASP A 133 -4.01 -1.93 -0.99
N PHE A 134 -3.92 -3.24 -1.24
CA PHE A 134 -4.30 -3.87 -2.49
C PHE A 134 -5.58 -4.72 -2.36
N ASN A 135 -6.18 -5.03 -3.50
CA ASN A 135 -7.42 -5.79 -3.62
C ASN A 135 -7.16 -7.22 -4.07
N LYS A 136 -6.11 -7.45 -4.87
CA LYS A 136 -5.76 -8.78 -5.38
C LYS A 136 -4.25 -8.94 -5.48
N ILE A 137 -3.78 -10.17 -5.25
CA ILE A 137 -2.42 -10.60 -5.55
C ILE A 137 -2.49 -11.54 -6.75
N VAL A 138 -1.68 -11.29 -7.77
CA VAL A 138 -1.42 -12.23 -8.87
C VAL A 138 0.01 -12.74 -8.71
N ILE A 139 0.17 -14.06 -8.70
CA ILE A 139 1.45 -14.73 -8.58
C ILE A 139 1.86 -15.21 -9.96
N GLU A 140 2.99 -14.71 -10.47
CA GLU A 140 3.58 -15.20 -11.71
C GLU A 140 4.70 -16.19 -11.39
N ILE A 141 4.60 -17.38 -12.00
CA ILE A 141 5.46 -18.55 -11.77
C ILE A 141 6.37 -18.76 -12.97
#